data_AF-I3XVY2-F1
#
_entry.id   AF-I3XVY2-F1
#
_cell.length_a   1.000
_cell.length_b   1.000
_cell.length_c   1.000
_cell.angle_alpha   90.00
_cell.angle_beta   90.00
_cell.angle_gamma   90.00
#
_symmetry.space_group_name_H-M   'P 1'
#
loop_
_entity.id
_entity.type
_entity.pdbx_description
1 polymer ?
#
loop_
_entity_poly.entity_id
_entity_poly.type
_entity_poly.pdbx_seq_one_letter_code
_entity_poly.pdbx_strand_id
1 'polypeptide(L)'
;MQETEAFRLLNIPRSTLKEWSKPQHAKHKLYLLIKNTDTKRALQAITQSIPASLLTRLNRNIKEEEQFKNDEIFKLFSKKSYAKLTMRERVAFAKVVREVDTYELLQEFYAHKITTQKAFLHLFHGSPFAKLDAFSSFEEILTHEIAHV
;
A
#
# COMPACT_ATOMS: atom_id res chain seq x y z
N MET A 1 -14.59 -15.39 -1.53
CA MET A 1 -15.65 -14.38 -1.54
C MET A 1 -16.93 -15.00 -2.07
N GLN A 2 -18.08 -14.75 -1.42
CA GLN A 2 -19.35 -15.25 -1.95
C GLN A 2 -19.73 -14.48 -3.24
N GLU A 3 -20.38 -15.13 -4.21
CA GLU A 3 -20.78 -14.49 -5.47
C GLU A 3 -21.64 -13.22 -5.25
N THR A 4 -22.45 -13.22 -4.18
CA THR A 4 -23.28 -12.10 -3.73
C THR A 4 -22.48 -10.87 -3.30
N GLU A 5 -21.28 -11.06 -2.77
CA GLU A 5 -20.38 -9.98 -2.38
C GLU A 5 -19.54 -9.52 -3.58
N ALA A 6 -19.11 -10.46 -4.42
CA ALA A 6 -18.30 -10.18 -5.61
C ALA A 6 -18.99 -9.22 -6.59
N PHE A 7 -20.28 -9.42 -6.86
CA PHE A 7 -21.02 -8.59 -7.81
C PHE A 7 -21.23 -7.16 -7.28
N ARG A 8 -21.46 -7.02 -5.96
CA ARG A 8 -21.59 -5.72 -5.27
C ARG A 8 -20.27 -4.96 -5.27
N LEU A 9 -19.17 -5.65 -5.00
CA LEU A 9 -17.84 -5.03 -4.88
C LEU A 9 -17.24 -4.64 -6.22
N LEU A 10 -17.43 -5.47 -7.24
CA LEU A 10 -16.86 -5.23 -8.57
C LEU A 10 -17.83 -4.45 -9.48
N ASN A 11 -19.04 -4.18 -9.01
CA ASN A 11 -20.13 -3.56 -9.78
C ASN A 11 -20.38 -4.29 -11.12
N ILE A 12 -20.40 -5.63 -11.08
CA ILE A 12 -20.63 -6.50 -12.25
C ILE A 12 -22.01 -7.14 -12.11
N PRO A 13 -22.82 -7.26 -13.18
CA PRO A 13 -24.10 -7.96 -13.10
C PRO A 13 -23.95 -9.42 -12.66
N ARG A 14 -24.90 -9.92 -11.87
CA ARG A 14 -24.89 -11.32 -11.40
C ARG A 14 -24.95 -12.32 -12.57
N SER A 15 -25.63 -11.97 -13.66
CA SER A 15 -25.66 -12.74 -14.90
C SER A 15 -24.26 -12.91 -15.51
N THR A 16 -23.47 -11.83 -15.56
CA THR A 16 -22.10 -11.83 -16.08
C THR A 16 -21.17 -12.71 -15.23
N LEU A 17 -21.28 -12.68 -13.90
CA LEU A 17 -20.53 -13.60 -13.02
C LEU A 17 -20.91 -15.07 -13.26
N LYS A 18 -22.19 -15.35 -13.49
CA LYS A 18 -22.69 -16.69 -13.82
C LYS A 18 -22.23 -17.17 -15.20
N GLU A 19 -22.02 -16.27 -16.16
CA GLU A 19 -21.40 -16.61 -17.44
C GLU A 19 -19.93 -16.97 -17.26
N TRP A 20 -19.20 -16.22 -16.43
CA TRP A 20 -17.78 -16.48 -16.16
C TRP A 20 -17.57 -17.75 -15.33
N SER A 21 -18.59 -18.23 -14.59
CA SER A 21 -18.49 -19.50 -13.86
C SER A 21 -18.40 -20.73 -14.77
N LYS A 22 -18.77 -20.61 -16.06
CA LYS A 22 -18.67 -21.69 -17.04
C LYS A 22 -17.19 -21.96 -17.39
N PRO A 23 -16.69 -23.21 -17.30
CA PRO A 23 -15.28 -23.53 -17.58
C PRO A 23 -14.79 -23.16 -18.98
N GLN A 24 -15.72 -23.12 -19.95
CA GLN A 24 -15.46 -22.83 -21.35
C GLN A 24 -15.37 -21.31 -21.64
N HIS A 25 -15.73 -20.46 -20.66
CA HIS A 25 -15.75 -19.02 -20.84
C HIS A 25 -14.33 -18.44 -20.71
N ALA A 26 -13.96 -17.50 -21.59
CA ALA A 26 -12.62 -16.91 -21.60
C ALA A 26 -12.19 -16.30 -20.25
N LYS A 27 -13.16 -15.78 -19.49
CA LYS A 27 -12.96 -15.17 -18.16
C LYS A 27 -13.12 -16.14 -16.98
N HIS A 28 -13.17 -17.45 -17.21
CA HIS A 28 -13.34 -18.44 -16.13
C HIS A 28 -12.22 -18.39 -15.08
N LYS A 29 -10.97 -18.17 -15.52
CA LYS A 29 -9.83 -17.99 -14.61
C LYS A 29 -10.03 -16.79 -13.68
N LEU A 30 -10.57 -15.68 -14.20
CA LEU A 30 -10.88 -14.49 -13.40
C LEU A 30 -11.99 -14.79 -12.39
N TYR A 31 -13.03 -15.53 -12.77
CA TYR A 31 -14.07 -15.99 -11.85
C TYR A 31 -13.51 -16.83 -10.70
N LEU A 32 -12.62 -17.79 -10.99
CA LEU A 32 -11.97 -18.59 -9.94
C LEU A 32 -11.12 -17.73 -8.99
N LEU A 33 -10.39 -16.74 -9.53
CA LEU A 33 -9.64 -15.78 -8.72
C LEU A 33 -10.56 -14.98 -7.79
N ILE A 34 -11.65 -14.44 -8.32
CA ILE A 34 -12.65 -13.69 -7.54
C ILE A 34 -13.25 -14.58 -6.44
N LYS A 35 -13.62 -15.81 -6.76
CA LYS A 35 -14.19 -16.79 -5.81
C LYS A 35 -13.22 -17.10 -4.68
N ASN A 36 -11.94 -17.29 -4.99
CA ASN A 36 -10.90 -17.65 -4.03
C ASN A 36 -10.31 -16.43 -3.29
N THR A 37 -10.66 -15.22 -3.68
CA THR A 37 -10.21 -14.01 -2.98
C THR A 37 -10.96 -13.84 -1.67
N ASP A 38 -10.25 -13.50 -0.59
CA ASP A 38 -10.87 -13.14 0.69
C ASP A 38 -11.63 -11.81 0.54
N THR A 39 -12.93 -11.82 0.83
CA THR A 39 -13.80 -10.65 0.74
C THR A 39 -13.27 -9.49 1.59
N LYS A 40 -12.75 -9.76 2.79
CA LYS A 40 -12.22 -8.71 3.68
C LYS A 40 -11.00 -8.04 3.06
N ARG A 41 -10.12 -8.84 2.44
CA ARG A 41 -8.91 -8.34 1.80
C ARG A 41 -9.21 -7.57 0.52
N ALA A 42 -10.19 -8.02 -0.28
CA ALA A 42 -10.66 -7.30 -1.46
C ALA A 42 -11.33 -5.97 -1.11
N LEU A 43 -12.23 -5.98 -0.11
CA LEU A 43 -12.85 -4.78 0.43
C LEU A 43 -11.81 -3.78 0.91
N GLN A 44 -10.84 -4.23 1.72
CA GLN A 44 -9.75 -3.39 2.17
C GLN A 44 -8.98 -2.77 1.01
N ALA A 45 -8.62 -3.55 -0.01
CA ALA A 45 -7.90 -3.01 -1.16
C ALA A 45 -8.72 -1.98 -1.97
N ILE A 46 -10.05 -2.10 -1.99
CA ILE A 46 -10.95 -1.19 -2.72
C ILE A 46 -11.26 0.08 -1.90
N THR A 47 -11.40 -0.04 -0.57
CA THR A 47 -11.79 1.08 0.31
C THR A 47 -10.59 1.82 0.90
N GLN A 48 -9.39 1.26 0.79
CA GLN A 48 -8.16 1.90 1.24
C GLN A 48 -7.87 3.12 0.38
N SER A 49 -8.16 4.30 0.94
CA SER A 49 -7.75 5.59 0.44
C SER A 49 -6.75 6.20 1.40
N ILE A 50 -5.75 6.87 0.83
CA ILE A 50 -4.85 7.70 1.61
C ILE A 50 -5.58 9.02 1.88
N PRO A 51 -5.53 9.54 3.11
CA PRO A 51 -5.98 10.88 3.41
C PRO A 51 -5.45 11.91 2.41
N ALA A 52 -6.32 12.82 1.95
CA ALA A 52 -5.95 13.83 0.97
C ALA A 52 -4.79 14.72 1.46
N SER A 53 -4.71 14.97 2.78
CA SER A 53 -3.61 15.70 3.42
C SER A 53 -2.26 15.01 3.20
N LEU A 54 -2.20 13.69 3.44
CA LEU A 54 -1.01 12.86 3.23
C LEU A 54 -0.60 12.84 1.76
N LEU A 55 -1.57 12.62 0.87
CA LEU A 55 -1.29 12.58 -0.56
C LEU A 55 -0.79 13.93 -1.09
N THR A 56 -1.38 15.04 -0.62
CA THR A 56 -0.94 16.40 -0.95
C THR A 56 0.49 16.66 -0.45
N ARG A 57 0.83 16.22 0.76
CA ARG A 57 2.20 16.36 1.30
C ARG A 57 3.21 15.55 0.48
N LEU A 58 2.87 14.31 0.13
CA LEU A 58 3.71 13.46 -0.72
C LEU A 58 3.89 14.01 -2.13
N ASN A 59 2.85 14.64 -2.69
CA ASN A 59 2.85 15.22 -4.03
C ASN A 59 3.33 16.67 -4.08
N ARG A 60 3.74 17.24 -2.95
CA ARG A 60 4.30 18.59 -2.90
C ARG A 60 5.53 18.69 -3.80
N ASN A 61 5.50 19.66 -4.72
CA ASN A 61 6.52 19.93 -5.74
C ASN A 61 6.68 18.84 -6.81
N ILE A 62 5.63 18.04 -7.05
CA ILE A 62 5.57 17.06 -8.15
C ILE A 62 4.55 17.53 -9.18
N LYS A 63 4.89 17.45 -10.47
CA LYS A 63 3.98 17.76 -11.57
C LYS A 63 2.77 16.83 -11.52
N GLU A 64 1.59 17.32 -11.90
CA GLU A 64 0.32 16.58 -11.83
C GLU A 64 0.40 15.20 -12.51
N GLU A 65 1.04 15.11 -13.67
CA GLU A 65 1.25 13.89 -14.45
C GLU A 65 2.08 12.82 -13.70
N GLU A 66 2.96 13.26 -12.80
CA GLU A 66 3.89 12.41 -12.07
C GLU A 66 3.45 12.11 -10.64
N GLN A 67 2.37 12.75 -10.17
CA GLN A 67 1.87 12.61 -8.80
C GLN A 67 1.60 11.15 -8.43
N PHE A 68 1.93 10.81 -7.18
CA PHE A 68 1.64 9.51 -6.61
C PHE A 68 0.13 9.37 -6.39
N LYS A 69 -0.37 8.20 -6.75
CA LYS A 69 -1.76 7.80 -6.50
C LYS A 69 -1.87 6.91 -5.28
N ASN A 70 -3.08 6.77 -4.75
CA ASN A 70 -3.38 5.95 -3.58
C ASN A 70 -2.83 4.53 -3.72
N ASP A 71 -3.13 3.89 -4.85
CA ASP A 71 -2.74 2.51 -5.14
C ASP A 71 -1.21 2.34 -5.18
N GLU A 72 -0.48 3.34 -5.67
CA GLU A 72 0.98 3.31 -5.74
C GLU A 72 1.64 3.28 -4.36
N ILE A 73 1.13 4.08 -3.43
CA ILE A 73 1.66 4.15 -2.07
C ILE A 73 1.28 2.90 -1.25
N PHE A 74 0.05 2.39 -1.37
CA PHE A 74 -0.30 1.11 -0.74
C PHE A 74 0.52 -0.05 -1.32
N LYS A 75 0.74 -0.05 -2.64
CA LYS A 75 1.56 -1.06 -3.32
C LYS A 75 3.01 -1.01 -2.86
N LEU A 76 3.57 0.17 -2.63
CA LEU A 76 4.91 0.34 -2.05
C LEU A 76 5.07 -0.46 -0.75
N PHE A 77 4.16 -0.28 0.21
CA PHE A 77 4.24 -0.95 1.51
C PHE A 77 3.79 -2.41 1.51
N SER A 78 3.15 -2.87 0.45
CA SER A 78 2.83 -4.29 0.26
C SER A 78 4.06 -5.17 -0.05
N LYS A 79 5.19 -4.55 -0.44
CA LYS A 79 6.38 -5.27 -0.87
C LYS A 79 7.26 -5.67 0.31
N LYS A 80 7.75 -6.91 0.25
CA LYS A 80 8.58 -7.51 1.31
C LYS A 80 10.01 -7.00 1.38
N SER A 81 10.49 -6.14 0.47
CA SER A 81 11.89 -5.72 0.45
C SER A 81 12.09 -4.50 -0.45
N TYR A 82 12.96 -3.59 -0.02
CA TYR A 82 13.37 -2.41 -0.78
C TYR A 82 13.96 -2.77 -2.16
N ALA A 83 14.71 -3.87 -2.25
CA ALA A 83 15.31 -4.32 -3.51
C ALA A 83 14.26 -4.65 -4.59
N LYS A 84 13.05 -5.06 -4.16
CA LYS A 84 11.93 -5.40 -5.05
C LYS A 84 11.10 -4.20 -5.48
N LEU A 85 11.44 -3.00 -5.00
CA LEU A 85 10.79 -1.76 -5.42
C LEU A 85 11.25 -1.37 -6.82
N THR A 86 10.32 -0.91 -7.64
CA THR A 86 10.60 -0.24 -8.92
C THR A 86 11.27 1.11 -8.65
N MET A 87 11.87 1.73 -9.68
CA MET A 87 12.46 3.06 -9.53
C MET A 87 11.45 4.08 -8.98
N ARG A 88 10.20 4.06 -9.50
CA ARG A 88 9.13 4.96 -9.04
C ARG A 88 8.74 4.72 -7.58
N GLU A 89 8.64 3.46 -7.16
CA GLU A 89 8.36 3.11 -5.76
C GLU A 89 9.52 3.50 -4.83
N ARG A 90 10.77 3.38 -5.27
CA ARG A 90 11.95 3.84 -4.51
C ARG A 90 11.93 5.35 -4.32
N VAL A 91 11.56 6.11 -5.35
CA VAL A 91 11.39 7.57 -5.28
C VAL A 91 10.24 7.94 -4.33
N ALA A 92 9.11 7.23 -4.40
CA ALA A 92 8.01 7.41 -3.46
C ALA A 92 8.45 7.13 -2.01
N PHE A 93 9.18 6.05 -1.77
CA PHE A 93 9.73 5.74 -0.46
C PHE A 93 10.70 6.81 0.04
N ALA A 94 11.61 7.27 -0.82
CA ALA A 94 12.54 8.36 -0.49
C ALA A 94 11.79 9.64 -0.12
N LYS A 95 10.71 9.96 -0.83
CA LYS A 95 9.84 11.10 -0.53
C LYS A 95 9.15 10.93 0.82
N VAL A 96 8.65 9.74 1.14
CA VAL A 96 8.10 9.44 2.47
C VAL A 96 9.16 9.70 3.53
N VAL A 97 10.32 9.04 3.45
CA VAL A 97 11.43 9.17 4.42
C VAL A 97 11.84 10.63 4.61
N ARG A 98 11.94 11.41 3.52
CA ARG A 98 12.31 12.83 3.57
C ARG A 98 11.25 13.71 4.24
N GLU A 99 9.98 13.43 4.03
CA GLU A 99 8.89 14.24 4.60
C GLU A 99 8.52 13.77 6.02
N VAL A 100 9.08 12.66 6.51
CA VAL A 100 9.00 12.25 7.92
C VAL A 100 9.98 13.06 8.76
N ASP A 101 9.79 14.38 8.79
CA ASP A 101 10.67 15.29 9.56
C ASP A 101 10.30 15.31 11.06
N THR A 102 9.10 14.82 11.45
CA THR A 102 8.59 14.96 12.84
C THR A 102 7.99 13.70 13.46
N TYR A 103 8.19 12.50 12.92
CA TYR A 103 7.52 11.25 13.37
C TYR A 103 5.97 11.26 13.21
N GLU A 104 5.32 12.43 13.32
CA GLU A 104 3.89 12.67 13.14
C GLU A 104 3.36 12.15 11.81
N LEU A 105 4.08 12.40 10.71
CA LEU A 105 3.66 11.92 9.40
C LEU A 105 3.61 10.39 9.37
N LEU A 106 4.59 9.74 9.99
CA LEU A 106 4.66 8.29 10.02
C LEU A 106 3.58 7.69 10.92
N GLN A 107 3.26 8.37 12.03
CA GLN A 107 2.11 8.05 12.87
C GLN A 107 0.80 8.14 12.10
N GLU A 108 0.61 9.14 11.24
CA GLU A 108 -0.57 9.20 10.37
C GLU A 108 -0.62 7.99 9.41
N PHE A 109 0.52 7.57 8.84
CA PHE A 109 0.56 6.36 7.99
C PHE A 109 0.16 5.09 8.75
N TYR A 110 0.54 4.96 10.03
CA TYR A 110 0.17 3.83 10.87
C TYR A 110 -1.30 3.90 11.29
N ALA A 111 -1.77 5.07 11.72
CA ALA A 111 -3.16 5.30 12.14
C ALA A 111 -4.14 5.01 11.00
N HIS A 112 -3.80 5.41 9.78
CA HIS A 112 -4.59 5.14 8.58
C HIS A 112 -4.35 3.76 7.96
N LYS A 113 -3.55 2.90 8.61
CA LYS A 113 -3.24 1.53 8.15
C LYS A 113 -2.69 1.48 6.73
N ILE A 114 -1.95 2.51 6.33
CA ILE A 114 -1.25 2.59 5.04
C ILE A 114 -0.05 1.64 5.04
N THR A 115 0.64 1.58 6.18
CA THR A 115 1.71 0.63 6.45
C THR A 115 1.70 0.26 7.93
N THR A 116 2.51 -0.74 8.29
CA THR A 116 2.82 -1.05 9.69
C THR A 116 4.24 -0.62 10.00
N GLN A 117 4.54 -0.36 11.27
CA GLN A 117 5.90 -0.03 11.70
C GLN A 117 6.92 -1.10 11.25
N LYS A 118 6.56 -2.38 11.38
CA LYS A 118 7.39 -3.50 10.91
C LYS A 118 7.63 -3.46 9.39
N ALA A 119 6.59 -3.20 8.60
CA ALA A 119 6.73 -3.14 7.14
C ALA A 119 7.57 -1.93 6.70
N PHE A 120 7.36 -0.77 7.35
CA PHE A 120 8.16 0.42 7.13
C PHE A 120 9.63 0.19 7.47
N LEU A 121 9.93 -0.30 8.67
CA LEU A 121 11.29 -0.61 9.12
C LEU A 121 11.98 -1.61 8.20
N HIS A 122 11.27 -2.65 7.76
CA HIS A 122 11.84 -3.62 6.83
C HIS A 122 12.24 -2.98 5.48
N LEU A 123 11.47 -2.00 4.98
CA LEU A 123 11.87 -1.23 3.80
C LEU A 123 13.01 -0.27 4.12
N PHE A 124 12.99 0.38 5.28
CA PHE A 124 13.98 1.35 5.71
C PHE A 124 15.37 0.72 5.89
N HIS A 125 15.51 -0.37 6.66
CA HIS A 125 16.78 -1.07 6.83
C HIS A 125 17.30 -1.69 5.52
N GLY A 126 16.40 -2.02 4.59
CA GLY A 126 16.76 -2.49 3.25
C GLY A 126 17.16 -1.37 2.27
N SER A 127 16.97 -0.12 2.66
CA SER A 127 17.22 1.06 1.81
C SER A 127 18.62 1.65 2.06
N PRO A 128 19.13 2.49 1.14
CA PRO A 128 20.35 3.24 1.36
C PRO A 128 20.28 4.20 2.56
N PHE A 129 19.08 4.61 2.99
CA PHE A 129 18.90 5.60 4.06
C PHE A 129 19.37 5.09 5.42
N ALA A 130 19.21 3.80 5.70
CA ALA A 130 19.68 3.20 6.96
C ALA A 130 21.21 3.18 7.10
N LYS A 131 21.96 3.46 6.03
CA LYS A 131 23.42 3.54 6.06
C LYS A 131 23.94 4.97 6.18
N LEU A 132 23.04 5.95 6.22
CA LEU A 132 23.39 7.35 6.29
C LEU A 132 23.28 7.81 7.74
N ASP A 133 24.37 8.33 8.30
CA ASP A 133 24.42 8.82 9.69
C ASP A 133 23.36 9.88 9.99
N ALA A 134 22.93 10.63 8.97
CA ALA A 134 21.85 11.61 9.07
C ALA A 134 20.49 11.03 9.50
N PHE A 135 20.31 9.70 9.40
CA PHE A 135 19.09 9.01 9.84
C PHE A 135 19.28 8.11 11.06
N SER A 136 20.45 8.15 11.71
CA SER A 136 20.72 7.34 12.92
C SER A 136 19.76 7.68 14.06
N SER A 137 19.56 8.96 14.35
CA SER A 137 18.57 9.44 15.34
C SER A 137 17.12 9.07 14.99
N PHE A 138 16.80 9.04 13.69
CA PHE A 138 15.49 8.60 13.21
C PHE A 138 15.28 7.10 13.43
N GLU A 139 16.29 6.28 13.16
CA GLU A 139 16.26 4.84 13.42
C GLU A 139 16.11 4.52 14.91
N GLU A 140 16.77 5.29 15.79
CA GLU A 140 16.60 5.19 17.24
C GLU A 140 15.15 5.48 17.67
N ILE A 141 14.54 6.56 17.17
CA ILE A 141 13.13 6.88 17.44
C ILE A 141 12.20 5.75 16.98
N LEU A 142 12.44 5.19 15.80
CA LEU A 142 11.61 4.12 15.24
C LEU A 142 11.72 2.80 16.00
N THR A 143 12.84 2.53 16.65
CA THR A 143 13.13 1.27 17.34
C THR A 143 12.81 1.34 18.84
N HIS A 144 12.87 2.52 19.47
CA HIS A 144 12.62 2.68 20.91
C HIS A 144 11.18 2.34 21.34
N GLU A 145 10.18 2.46 20.45
CA GLU A 145 8.80 2.05 20.73
C GLU A 145 8.59 0.52 20.70
N ILE A 146 9.52 -0.27 20.13
CA ILE A 146 9.43 -1.73 20.11
C ILE A 146 9.75 -2.33 21.49
N ALA A 147 10.55 -1.64 22.31
CA ALA A 147 11.00 -2.13 23.61
C ALA A 147 9.96 -1.97 24.75
N HIS A 148 8.86 -1.26 24.51
CA HIS A 148 7.82 -0.97 25.51
C HIS A 148 6.46 -1.63 25.23
N VAL A 149 6.43 -2.64 24.35
CA VAL A 149 5.23 -3.49 24.09
C VAL A 149 5.47 -4.92 24.53
#